data_AF-A0A380L1Z7-F1
#
_entry.id   AF-A0A380L1Z7-F1
#
_cell.length_a   1.000
_cell.length_b   1.000
_cell.length_c   1.000
_cell.angle_alpha   90.00
_cell.angle_beta   90.00
_cell.angle_gamma   90.00
#
_symmetry.space_group_name_H-M   'P 1'
#
loop_
_entity.id
_entity.type
_entity.pdbx_description
1 polymer ?
#
loop_
_entity_poly.entity_id
_entity_poly.type
_entity_poly.pdbx_seq_one_letter_code
_entity_poly.pdbx_strand_id
1 'polypeptide(L)'
;MAKKKNKNSQKSPQVEEKKQDLSEWQKRNKAYLEKKAQEEADKKEELELKKEEHLKVFEDKTDDGTEEDEKETEEQEKTEVDADDENDDNSTEKSSEELELDEETEEQSQESLNPKEQKKVAKQAIKEEKKRGRKIATRHIVRSVPIFLLAGILALVGGYFMTPLASIKHVIVSGNNRVSTDTILSHSGIDQRDYTLTTWVNRANHSRNIQAADPWLKSVSISYSFPTTFHIKVKEYDIVSYTQEGDQFHPVLASGVQSQDIVTADKMPQKYLLISINNADLLKQFVQQMKDVSTSIKDSIATVALAPSKATPDLLNLTMTDGNRVLVPLSEIKKKLPYYSVIKEKLEVASIVDMEVGAYSYPIEQEQKQNSEQNTDQESGQNTEQGTEQAPAENEQRSNETQ
;
A
#
# COMPACT_ATOMS: atom_id res chain seq x y z
N MET A 1 -98.18 -44.72 18.77
CA MET A 1 -97.72 -44.72 20.18
C MET A 1 -96.58 -43.71 20.33
N ALA A 2 -96.66 -42.85 21.35
CA ALA A 2 -95.55 -42.19 22.08
C ALA A 2 -94.49 -41.31 21.37
N LYS A 3 -94.40 -40.08 21.91
CA LYS A 3 -93.21 -39.24 22.24
C LYS A 3 -92.51 -38.49 21.08
N LYS A 4 -92.60 -37.14 21.04
CA LYS A 4 -91.88 -36.10 21.83
C LYS A 4 -90.43 -35.86 21.37
N LYS A 5 -90.20 -34.72 20.72
CA LYS A 5 -89.27 -33.61 21.10
C LYS A 5 -88.87 -32.83 19.83
N ASN A 6 -89.46 -31.66 19.58
CA ASN A 6 -89.12 -30.31 20.08
C ASN A 6 -87.90 -29.68 19.37
N LYS A 7 -88.15 -28.77 18.43
CA LYS A 7 -87.26 -27.68 18.02
C LYS A 7 -88.14 -26.50 17.62
N ASN A 8 -88.30 -25.55 18.54
CA ASN A 8 -88.96 -24.28 18.27
C ASN A 8 -87.91 -23.25 17.85
N SER A 9 -88.29 -22.47 16.84
CA SER A 9 -87.53 -21.44 16.15
C SER A 9 -87.82 -20.06 16.75
N GLN A 10 -86.83 -19.17 16.72
CA GLN A 10 -86.92 -17.69 16.73
C GLN A 10 -85.50 -17.13 16.98
N LYS A 11 -85.03 -15.99 16.46
CA LYS A 11 -85.36 -15.07 15.37
C LYS A 11 -84.16 -14.08 15.37
N SER A 12 -83.51 -13.79 14.25
CA SER A 12 -82.45 -12.75 14.18
C SER A 12 -82.98 -11.48 13.51
N PRO A 13 -82.66 -10.28 14.01
CA PRO A 13 -82.68 -9.05 13.22
C PRO A 13 -81.27 -8.46 13.02
N GLN A 14 -81.12 -7.83 11.86
CA GLN A 14 -79.97 -7.09 11.31
C GLN A 14 -79.46 -5.96 12.21
N VAL A 15 -78.18 -5.60 12.04
CA VAL A 15 -77.63 -4.29 12.43
C VAL A 15 -76.77 -3.73 11.27
N GLU A 16 -77.02 -2.46 10.95
CA GLU A 16 -76.43 -1.62 9.92
C GLU A 16 -74.92 -1.39 10.05
N GLU A 17 -74.19 -1.41 8.93
CA GLU A 17 -72.80 -0.96 8.82
C GLU A 17 -72.71 0.58 8.88
N LYS A 18 -72.17 1.12 9.98
CA LYS A 18 -71.62 2.48 10.02
C LYS A 18 -70.18 2.45 9.49
N LYS A 19 -69.95 3.09 8.34
CA LYS A 19 -68.60 3.46 7.87
C LYS A 19 -67.99 4.43 8.90
N GLN A 20 -67.01 3.97 9.66
CA GLN A 20 -66.19 4.82 10.52
C GLN A 20 -65.12 5.51 9.68
N ASP A 21 -65.15 6.83 9.63
CA ASP A 21 -64.07 7.64 9.05
C ASP A 21 -62.78 7.44 9.86
N LEU A 22 -61.72 6.99 9.18
CA LEU A 22 -60.39 6.81 9.77
C LEU A 22 -59.90 8.14 10.36
N SER A 23 -59.37 8.06 11.59
CA SER A 23 -58.78 9.20 12.30
C SER A 23 -57.65 9.83 11.48
N GLU A 24 -57.50 11.16 11.55
CA GLU A 24 -56.40 11.90 10.92
C GLU A 24 -55.03 11.31 11.24
N TRP A 25 -54.88 10.73 12.43
CA TRP A 25 -53.67 10.02 12.83
C TRP A 25 -53.45 8.70 12.07
N GLN A 26 -54.51 7.92 11.83
CA GLN A 26 -54.42 6.65 11.08
C GLN A 26 -54.07 6.92 9.61
N LYS A 27 -54.61 7.99 9.02
CA LYS A 27 -54.25 8.44 7.67
C LYS A 27 -52.77 8.83 7.59
N ARG A 28 -52.27 9.58 8.59
CA ARG A 28 -50.86 10.00 8.64
C ARG A 28 -49.90 8.86 8.91
N ASN A 29 -50.27 7.89 9.75
CA ASN A 29 -49.45 6.71 10.00
C ASN A 29 -49.34 5.84 8.74
N LYS A 30 -50.45 5.62 8.04
CA LYS A 30 -50.43 4.89 6.76
C LYS A 30 -49.57 5.60 5.72
N ALA A 31 -49.70 6.91 5.58
CA ALA A 31 -48.86 7.70 4.69
C ALA A 31 -47.37 7.68 5.10
N TYR A 32 -47.06 7.63 6.40
CA TYR A 32 -45.69 7.51 6.89
C TYR A 32 -45.06 6.16 6.53
N LEU A 33 -45.81 5.06 6.69
CA LEU A 33 -45.36 3.72 6.33
C LEU A 33 -45.15 3.57 4.82
N GLU A 34 -46.07 4.10 4.01
CA GLU A 34 -45.93 4.12 2.54
C GLU A 34 -44.70 4.94 2.12
N LYS A 35 -44.46 6.09 2.75
CA LYS A 35 -43.27 6.92 2.47
C LYS A 35 -41.96 6.21 2.85
N LYS A 36 -41.92 5.53 4.00
CA LYS A 36 -40.74 4.78 4.45
C LYS A 36 -40.43 3.62 3.50
N ALA A 37 -41.47 2.90 3.05
CA ALA A 37 -41.31 1.81 2.08
C ALA A 37 -40.80 2.31 0.72
N GLN A 38 -41.24 3.48 0.27
CA GLN A 38 -40.78 4.08 -0.97
C GLN A 38 -39.32 4.54 -0.88
N GLU A 39 -38.92 5.17 0.23
CA GLU A 39 -37.54 5.60 0.46
C GLU A 39 -36.55 4.41 0.52
N GLU A 40 -37.00 3.27 1.06
CA GLU A 40 -36.20 2.04 1.09
C GLU A 40 -36.07 1.37 -0.30
N ALA A 41 -37.13 1.45 -1.12
CA ALA A 41 -37.11 0.99 -2.51
C ALA A 41 -36.17 1.85 -3.37
N ASP A 42 -36.26 3.18 -3.27
CA ASP A 42 -35.41 4.12 -4.00
C ASP A 42 -33.92 3.92 -3.62
N LYS A 43 -33.64 3.69 -2.34
CA LYS A 43 -32.28 3.43 -1.86
C LYS A 43 -31.70 2.10 -2.37
N LYS A 44 -32.56 1.09 -2.57
CA LYS A 44 -32.15 -0.18 -3.19
C LYS A 44 -31.86 -0.01 -4.68
N GLU A 45 -32.69 0.75 -5.39
CA GLU A 45 -32.49 1.03 -6.81
C GLU A 45 -31.20 1.84 -7.05
N GLU A 46 -30.90 2.83 -6.19
CA GLU A 46 -29.64 3.59 -6.24
C GLU A 46 -28.41 2.68 -6.02
N LEU A 47 -28.51 1.74 -5.08
CA LEU A 47 -27.45 0.76 -4.83
C LEU A 47 -27.22 -0.20 -6.00
N GLU A 48 -28.28 -0.62 -6.70
CA GLU A 48 -28.16 -1.46 -7.89
C GLU A 48 -27.59 -0.68 -9.08
N LEU A 49 -28.02 0.56 -9.33
CA LEU A 49 -27.45 1.43 -10.35
C LEU A 49 -25.95 1.67 -10.14
N LYS A 50 -25.54 1.90 -8.88
CA LYS A 50 -24.13 2.11 -8.53
C LYS A 50 -23.29 0.85 -8.71
N LYS A 51 -23.91 -0.32 -8.51
CA LYS A 51 -23.27 -1.63 -8.75
C LYS A 51 -23.13 -1.91 -10.24
N GLU A 52 -24.13 -1.56 -11.05
CA GLU A 52 -24.06 -1.66 -12.52
C GLU A 52 -23.06 -0.67 -13.13
N GLU A 53 -22.99 0.58 -12.65
CA GLU A 53 -21.96 1.53 -13.08
C GLU A 53 -20.56 1.01 -12.76
N HIS A 54 -20.36 0.47 -11.55
CA HIS A 54 -19.07 -0.11 -11.16
C HIS A 54 -18.70 -1.32 -12.02
N LEU A 55 -19.69 -2.10 -12.48
CA LEU A 55 -19.47 -3.24 -13.37
C LEU A 55 -19.11 -2.80 -14.80
N LYS A 56 -19.77 -1.75 -15.33
CA LYS A 56 -19.45 -1.19 -16.65
C LYS A 56 -18.07 -0.54 -16.68
N VAL A 57 -17.65 0.13 -15.61
CA VAL A 57 -16.29 0.69 -15.46
C VAL A 57 -15.22 -0.41 -15.39
N PHE A 58 -15.60 -1.60 -14.95
CA PHE A 58 -14.71 -2.75 -14.90
C PHE A 58 -14.59 -3.45 -16.27
N GLU A 59 -15.70 -3.59 -17.00
CA GLU A 59 -15.70 -4.16 -18.37
C GLU A 59 -15.01 -3.25 -19.40
N ASP A 60 -15.13 -1.93 -19.29
CA ASP A 60 -14.46 -0.97 -20.20
C ASP A 60 -12.94 -0.88 -19.97
N LYS A 61 -12.43 -1.53 -18.91
CA LYS A 61 -10.99 -1.69 -18.61
C LYS A 61 -10.42 -3.03 -19.06
N THR A 62 -11.24 -3.93 -19.58
CA THR A 62 -10.84 -5.25 -20.07
C THR A 62 -11.10 -5.37 -21.57
N ASP A 63 -10.51 -4.47 -22.36
CA ASP A 63 -10.30 -4.64 -23.81
C ASP A 63 -8.90 -4.14 -24.20
N ASP A 64 -7.88 -4.68 -23.54
CA ASP A 64 -6.54 -4.85 -24.12
C ASP A 64 -6.02 -6.19 -23.61
N GLY A 65 -6.06 -7.18 -24.51
CA GLY A 65 -5.93 -8.59 -24.16
C GLY A 65 -4.50 -8.99 -23.80
N THR A 66 -4.38 -9.93 -22.87
CA THR A 66 -3.47 -11.09 -22.94
C THR A 66 -3.93 -12.11 -21.88
N GLU A 67 -4.19 -13.35 -22.33
CA GLU A 67 -4.53 -14.53 -21.52
C GLU A 67 -3.30 -15.22 -20.91
N GLU A 68 -3.57 -16.15 -19.99
CA GLU A 68 -2.70 -17.13 -19.28
C GLU A 68 -2.04 -16.62 -17.97
N ASP A 69 -2.09 -17.27 -16.81
CA ASP A 69 -2.58 -18.61 -16.46
C ASP A 69 -2.77 -18.78 -14.92
N GLU A 70 -3.74 -19.65 -14.60
CA GLU A 70 -4.01 -20.52 -13.44
C GLU A 70 -3.52 -20.29 -11.97
N LYS A 71 -4.55 -20.30 -11.09
CA LYS A 71 -4.79 -21.19 -9.91
C LYS A 71 -4.38 -20.85 -8.46
N GLU A 72 -5.37 -21.19 -7.59
CA GLU A 72 -5.41 -21.37 -6.13
C GLU A 72 -5.37 -20.06 -5.30
N THR A 73 -6.24 -19.82 -4.31
CA THR A 73 -6.66 -20.74 -3.25
C THR A 73 -8.05 -20.35 -2.69
N GLU A 74 -8.88 -21.35 -2.42
CA GLU A 74 -10.09 -21.25 -1.59
C GLU A 74 -9.74 -20.86 -0.14
N GLU A 75 -10.76 -20.37 0.58
CA GLU A 75 -10.79 -20.14 2.03
C GLU A 75 -10.06 -18.89 2.55
N GLN A 76 -10.83 -17.84 2.84
CA GLN A 76 -11.11 -17.34 4.19
C GLN A 76 -11.62 -15.91 4.11
N GLU A 77 -12.93 -15.72 4.24
CA GLU A 77 -13.49 -14.72 5.17
C GLU A 77 -14.99 -14.99 5.39
N LYS A 78 -15.25 -15.84 6.39
CA LYS A 78 -16.41 -15.68 7.26
C LYS A 78 -16.03 -14.63 8.30
N THR A 79 -16.80 -13.54 8.38
CA THR A 79 -17.40 -12.92 9.59
C THR A 79 -17.85 -11.51 9.21
N GLU A 80 -19.15 -11.31 8.98
CA GLU A 80 -20.10 -10.70 9.94
C GLU A 80 -20.06 -9.16 9.95
N VAL A 81 -21.01 -8.56 9.22
CA VAL A 81 -21.79 -7.40 9.71
C VAL A 81 -23.24 -7.66 9.31
N ASP A 82 -23.95 -8.40 10.16
CA ASP A 82 -25.40 -8.33 10.23
C ASP A 82 -25.80 -6.96 10.78
N ALA A 83 -26.71 -6.31 10.06
CA ALA A 83 -27.44 -5.16 10.52
C ALA A 83 -28.73 -5.66 11.17
N ASP A 84 -28.81 -5.60 12.49
CA ASP A 84 -30.07 -5.68 13.21
C ASP A 84 -30.86 -4.37 13.00
N ASP A 85 -31.95 -4.44 12.24
CA ASP A 85 -33.16 -3.66 12.48
C ASP A 85 -34.35 -4.63 12.32
N GLU A 86 -34.81 -5.18 13.44
CA GLU A 86 -36.10 -5.86 13.51
C GLU A 86 -37.11 -5.02 14.30
N ASN A 87 -38.28 -4.90 13.66
CA ASN A 87 -39.59 -4.58 14.24
C ASN A 87 -39.87 -5.40 15.52
N ASP A 88 -40.67 -4.88 16.43
CA ASP A 88 -42.14 -5.08 16.39
C ASP A 88 -42.78 -4.68 17.73
N ASP A 89 -43.97 -4.16 17.55
CA ASP A 89 -44.99 -3.77 18.48
C ASP A 89 -45.49 -4.99 19.29
N ASN A 90 -45.75 -4.80 20.59
CA ASN A 90 -46.79 -5.58 21.25
C ASN A 90 -47.45 -4.71 22.31
N SER A 91 -48.50 -4.05 21.87
CA SER A 91 -49.59 -3.57 22.70
C SER A 91 -50.38 -4.76 23.27
N THR A 92 -50.53 -4.82 24.59
CA THR A 92 -51.64 -5.53 25.21
C THR A 92 -52.41 -4.54 26.07
N GLU A 93 -53.63 -4.25 25.62
CA GLU A 93 -54.67 -3.51 26.33
C GLU A 93 -54.90 -4.06 27.75
N LYS A 94 -55.25 -3.20 28.70
CA LYS A 94 -56.53 -3.33 29.44
C LYS A 94 -56.92 -2.08 30.24
N SER A 95 -58.08 -1.55 29.84
CA SER A 95 -59.16 -0.92 30.62
C SER A 95 -58.92 0.40 31.36
N SER A 96 -59.57 1.41 30.78
CA SER A 96 -60.25 2.52 31.45
C SER A 96 -61.26 2.04 32.51
N GLU A 97 -61.24 2.69 33.67
CA GLU A 97 -62.32 2.86 34.66
C GLU A 97 -61.94 4.15 35.39
N GLU A 98 -62.42 5.30 34.91
CA GLU A 98 -63.65 5.97 35.38
C GLU A 98 -63.56 6.38 36.85
N LEU A 99 -63.38 7.69 37.05
CA LEU A 99 -63.46 8.39 38.32
C LEU A 99 -64.94 8.53 38.69
N GLU A 100 -65.39 7.83 39.73
CA GLU A 100 -66.54 8.27 40.51
C GLU A 100 -66.10 8.78 41.88
N LEU A 101 -66.78 9.85 42.25
CA LEU A 101 -66.55 10.78 43.32
C LEU A 101 -67.54 10.44 44.43
N ASP A 102 -67.07 9.83 45.51
CA ASP A 102 -67.90 9.57 46.68
C ASP A 102 -67.52 10.56 47.79
N GLU A 103 -68.26 11.67 47.85
CA GLU A 103 -68.43 12.46 49.07
C GLU A 103 -69.27 11.63 50.06
N GLU A 104 -68.70 11.22 51.18
CA GLU A 104 -69.47 11.05 52.41
C GLU A 104 -68.81 11.77 53.58
N THR A 105 -69.63 12.64 54.15
CA THR A 105 -69.40 13.62 55.20
C THR A 105 -69.44 12.99 56.60
N GLU A 106 -68.44 13.38 57.38
CA GLU A 106 -68.40 13.65 58.83
C GLU A 106 -69.16 12.79 59.87
N GLU A 107 -68.32 12.31 60.80
CA GLU A 107 -68.42 12.45 62.27
C GLU A 107 -69.59 11.84 63.05
N GLN A 108 -69.24 10.90 63.92
CA GLN A 108 -69.20 11.07 65.38
C GLN A 108 -68.64 9.76 65.98
N SER A 109 -67.59 9.74 66.80
CA SER A 109 -67.60 10.27 68.16
C SER A 109 -66.21 10.07 68.80
N GLN A 110 -65.85 11.01 69.67
CA GLN A 110 -64.54 11.14 70.33
C GLN A 110 -64.30 10.02 71.34
N GLU A 111 -63.10 9.40 71.31
CA GLU A 111 -62.47 8.95 72.55
C GLU A 111 -60.95 9.01 72.48
N SER A 112 -60.38 9.68 73.48
CA SER A 112 -59.00 10.06 73.65
C SER A 112 -58.06 8.87 73.88
N LEU A 113 -56.97 8.74 73.12
CA LEU A 113 -55.82 7.89 73.50
C LEU A 113 -54.43 8.52 73.20
N ASN A 114 -53.76 8.87 74.31
CA ASN A 114 -52.35 8.76 74.70
C ASN A 114 -51.18 9.40 73.85
N PRO A 115 -50.40 10.36 74.44
CA PRO A 115 -49.18 10.95 73.83
C PRO A 115 -48.02 9.98 73.51
N LYS A 116 -48.05 8.75 74.04
CA LYS A 116 -47.00 7.74 73.82
C LYS A 116 -47.12 7.00 72.48
N GLU A 117 -48.28 7.04 71.84
CA GLU A 117 -48.48 6.43 70.51
C GLU A 117 -48.10 7.39 69.39
N GLN A 118 -48.36 8.68 69.54
CA GLN A 118 -47.94 9.71 68.58
C GLN A 118 -46.41 9.77 68.39
N LYS A 119 -45.62 9.51 69.46
CA LYS A 119 -44.15 9.45 69.39
C LYS A 119 -43.62 8.16 68.73
N LYS A 120 -44.39 7.06 68.77
CA LYS A 120 -44.07 5.81 68.07
C LYS A 120 -44.45 5.90 66.60
N VAL A 121 -45.62 6.47 66.28
CA VAL A 121 -46.09 6.71 64.91
C VAL A 121 -45.22 7.74 64.21
N ALA A 122 -44.80 8.83 64.88
CA ALA A 122 -43.84 9.78 64.32
C ALA A 122 -42.42 9.18 64.15
N LYS A 123 -41.94 8.35 65.09
CA LYS A 123 -40.67 7.61 64.91
C LYS A 123 -40.76 6.55 63.82
N GLN A 124 -41.92 5.94 63.60
CA GLN A 124 -42.17 4.98 62.52
C GLN A 124 -42.29 5.71 61.18
N ALA A 125 -42.98 6.84 61.10
CA ALA A 125 -43.06 7.70 59.92
C ALA A 125 -41.67 8.25 59.53
N ILE A 126 -40.85 8.71 60.48
CA ILE A 126 -39.47 9.17 60.21
C ILE A 126 -38.54 7.99 59.85
N LYS A 127 -38.77 6.80 60.39
CA LYS A 127 -38.02 5.57 60.05
C LYS A 127 -38.45 4.99 58.71
N GLU A 128 -39.69 5.20 58.30
CA GLU A 128 -40.22 4.85 56.98
C GLU A 128 -39.80 5.88 55.93
N GLU A 129 -39.78 7.17 56.25
CA GLU A 129 -39.24 8.22 55.38
C GLU A 129 -37.73 8.05 55.14
N LYS A 130 -36.96 7.63 56.15
CA LYS A 130 -35.55 7.22 55.98
C LYS A 130 -35.36 5.91 55.19
N LYS A 131 -36.37 5.04 55.13
CA LYS A 131 -36.37 3.81 54.28
C LYS A 131 -36.88 4.08 52.86
N ARG A 132 -37.47 5.24 52.61
CA ARG A 132 -37.79 5.80 51.29
C ARG A 132 -36.60 6.52 50.65
N GLY A 133 -35.36 6.21 51.07
CA GLY A 133 -34.22 6.42 50.19
C GLY A 133 -34.54 5.69 48.89
N ARG A 134 -34.85 6.44 47.81
CA ARG A 134 -35.26 5.92 46.51
C ARG A 134 -34.39 4.72 46.19
N LYS A 135 -34.93 3.50 46.34
CA LYS A 135 -34.24 2.30 45.91
C LYS A 135 -34.09 2.48 44.42
N ILE A 136 -32.87 2.81 43.96
CA ILE A 136 -32.58 2.99 42.55
C ILE A 136 -33.00 1.67 41.90
N ALA A 137 -34.03 1.70 41.06
CA ALA A 137 -34.50 0.48 40.42
C ALA A 137 -33.31 -0.14 39.67
N THR A 138 -33.05 -1.43 39.88
CA THR A 138 -31.91 -2.15 39.27
C THR A 138 -31.86 -1.99 37.75
N ARG A 139 -33.02 -1.76 37.11
CA ARG A 139 -33.16 -1.39 35.68
C ARG A 139 -32.36 -0.15 35.27
N HIS A 140 -32.26 0.87 36.12
CA HIS A 140 -31.48 2.09 35.83
C HIS A 140 -29.97 1.86 35.99
N ILE A 141 -29.56 0.99 36.90
CA ILE A 141 -28.14 0.61 37.08
C ILE A 141 -27.67 -0.18 35.86
N VAL A 142 -28.43 -1.20 35.44
CA VAL A 142 -28.12 -2.02 34.26
C VAL A 142 -28.05 -1.16 32.98
N ARG A 143 -28.96 -0.19 32.82
CA ARG A 143 -28.91 0.75 31.68
C ARG A 143 -27.72 1.71 31.72
N SER A 144 -27.10 1.91 32.88
CA SER A 144 -25.91 2.75 33.04
C SER A 144 -24.59 1.98 32.86
N VAL A 145 -24.60 0.65 32.96
CA VAL A 145 -23.43 -0.21 32.72
C VAL A 145 -22.70 0.08 31.41
N PRO A 146 -23.35 0.22 30.23
CA PRO A 146 -22.62 0.52 28.99
C PRO A 146 -21.88 1.86 29.03
N ILE A 147 -22.46 2.88 29.71
CA ILE A 147 -21.85 4.21 29.85
C ILE A 147 -20.63 4.13 30.77
N PHE A 148 -20.73 3.41 31.89
CA PHE A 148 -19.59 3.19 32.78
C PHE A 148 -18.51 2.31 32.16
N LEU A 149 -18.87 1.31 31.35
CA LEU A 149 -17.92 0.50 30.59
C LEU A 149 -17.18 1.35 29.57
N LEU A 150 -17.89 2.16 28.78
CA LEU A 150 -17.27 3.07 27.82
C LEU A 150 -16.35 4.08 28.51
N ALA A 151 -16.81 4.71 29.59
CA ALA A 151 -16.00 5.64 30.38
C ALA A 151 -14.78 4.96 31.02
N GLY A 152 -14.93 3.71 31.47
CA GLY A 152 -13.84 2.90 32.00
C GLY A 152 -12.79 2.58 30.94
N ILE A 153 -13.20 2.18 29.74
CA ILE A 153 -12.29 1.97 28.59
C ILE A 153 -11.57 3.27 28.26
N LEU A 154 -12.28 4.39 28.20
CA LEU A 154 -11.68 5.70 27.91
C LEU A 154 -10.66 6.11 28.98
N ALA A 155 -10.95 5.84 30.25
CA ALA A 155 -10.03 6.09 31.35
C ALA A 155 -8.78 5.19 31.29
N LEU A 156 -8.93 3.91 30.90
CA LEU A 156 -7.80 3.00 30.69
C LEU A 156 -6.92 3.44 29.52
N VAL A 157 -7.53 3.84 28.40
CA VAL A 157 -6.81 4.36 27.23
C VAL A 157 -6.07 5.66 27.59
N GLY A 158 -6.74 6.60 28.28
CA GLY A 158 -6.09 7.82 28.76
C GLY A 158 -4.94 7.55 29.73
N GLY A 159 -5.12 6.61 30.65
CA GLY A 159 -4.07 6.15 31.56
C GLY A 159 -2.88 5.55 30.84
N TYR A 160 -3.11 4.76 29.78
CA TYR A 160 -2.04 4.20 28.94
C TYR A 160 -1.17 5.30 28.32
N PHE A 161 -1.77 6.32 27.70
CA PHE A 161 -1.03 7.44 27.11
C PHE A 161 -0.28 8.30 28.13
N MET A 162 -0.75 8.36 29.39
CA MET A 162 -0.07 9.10 30.46
C MET A 162 1.15 8.35 31.02
N THR A 163 1.23 7.03 30.81
CA THR A 163 2.35 6.21 31.27
C THR A 163 3.44 6.06 30.20
N PRO A 164 4.73 5.90 30.60
CA PRO A 164 5.82 5.67 29.65
C PRO A 164 5.69 4.37 28.85
N LEU A 165 4.77 3.47 29.23
CA LEU A 165 4.44 2.24 28.50
C LEU A 165 4.00 2.51 27.05
N ALA A 166 3.39 3.67 26.78
CA ALA A 166 2.96 4.05 25.43
C ALA A 166 4.12 4.49 24.53
N SER A 167 5.30 4.80 25.08
CA SER A 167 6.49 5.22 24.31
C SER A 167 7.53 4.10 24.16
N ILE A 168 7.46 3.05 24.98
CA ILE A 168 8.37 1.89 24.90
C ILE A 168 8.15 1.15 23.58
N LYS A 169 9.22 1.00 22.80
CA LYS A 169 9.22 0.30 21.52
C LYS A 169 10.41 -0.65 21.46
N HIS A 170 10.17 -1.90 21.06
CA HIS A 170 11.21 -2.85 20.73
C HIS A 170 11.26 -3.00 19.21
N VAL A 171 12.34 -2.56 18.59
CA VAL A 171 12.49 -2.66 17.13
C VAL A 171 13.43 -3.80 16.79
N ILE A 172 12.94 -4.76 16.01
CA ILE A 172 13.69 -5.92 15.53
C ILE A 172 13.89 -5.74 14.03
N VAL A 173 15.14 -5.54 13.61
CA VAL A 173 15.51 -5.44 12.20
C VAL A 173 15.98 -6.81 11.71
N SER A 174 15.55 -7.20 10.51
CA SER A 174 15.88 -8.48 9.90
C SER A 174 16.07 -8.35 8.40
N GLY A 175 16.95 -9.19 7.83
CA GLY A 175 17.27 -9.20 6.39
C GLY A 175 18.33 -8.19 5.96
N ASN A 176 18.96 -7.50 6.92
CA ASN A 176 20.08 -6.61 6.68
C ASN A 176 21.40 -7.39 6.69
N ASN A 177 22.19 -7.26 5.63
CA ASN A 177 23.48 -7.91 5.46
C ASN A 177 24.62 -6.89 5.38
N ARG A 178 24.42 -5.82 4.61
CA ARG A 178 25.41 -4.75 4.42
C ARG A 178 25.03 -3.49 5.18
N VAL A 179 23.74 -3.18 5.26
CA VAL A 179 23.26 -2.01 6.00
C VAL A 179 23.16 -2.35 7.49
N SER A 180 23.68 -1.49 8.35
CA SER A 180 23.61 -1.71 9.80
C SER A 180 22.19 -1.46 10.34
N THR A 181 21.83 -2.15 11.42
CA THR A 181 20.57 -1.92 12.13
C THR A 181 20.42 -0.48 12.60
N ASP A 182 21.51 0.14 13.07
CA ASP A 182 21.51 1.53 13.55
C ASP A 182 21.27 2.53 12.41
N THR A 183 21.83 2.27 11.22
CA THR A 183 21.58 3.07 10.01
C THR A 183 20.10 2.98 9.61
N ILE A 184 19.52 1.78 9.58
CA ILE A 184 18.10 1.57 9.26
C ILE A 184 17.19 2.30 10.27
N LEU A 185 17.50 2.22 11.56
CA LEU A 185 16.76 2.92 12.61
C LEU A 185 16.88 4.44 12.46
N SER A 186 18.07 4.94 12.18
CA SER A 186 18.31 6.38 11.96
C SER A 186 17.53 6.89 10.74
N HIS A 187 17.53 6.14 9.63
CA HIS A 187 16.76 6.45 8.43
C HIS A 187 15.24 6.33 8.61
N SER A 188 14.78 5.55 9.60
CA SER A 188 13.36 5.41 9.91
C SER A 188 12.72 6.70 10.41
N GLY A 189 13.50 7.56 11.07
CA GLY A 189 12.98 8.75 11.74
C GLY A 189 12.01 8.44 12.89
N ILE A 190 12.00 7.20 13.39
CA ILE A 190 11.22 6.82 14.57
C ILE A 190 11.96 7.31 15.82
N ASP A 191 11.38 8.28 16.54
CA ASP A 191 11.97 8.79 17.78
C ASP A 191 11.60 7.87 18.96
N GLN A 192 12.49 7.80 19.95
CA GLN A 192 12.20 7.06 21.19
C GLN A 192 10.99 7.64 21.93
N ARG A 193 10.71 8.94 21.77
CA ARG A 193 9.59 9.66 22.39
C ARG A 193 8.24 9.41 21.72
N ASP A 194 8.22 8.94 20.47
CA ASP A 194 6.98 8.72 19.73
C ASP A 194 6.11 7.66 20.42
N TYR A 195 4.79 7.83 20.35
CA TYR A 195 3.88 6.81 20.86
C TYR A 195 3.83 5.60 19.92
N THR A 196 3.72 4.40 20.48
CA THR A 196 3.57 3.13 19.73
C THR A 196 2.44 3.21 18.70
N LEU A 197 1.30 3.78 19.08
CA LEU A 197 0.14 3.91 18.19
C LEU A 197 0.42 4.85 17.02
N THR A 198 1.09 5.98 17.25
CA THR A 198 1.43 6.94 16.19
C THR A 198 2.45 6.35 15.22
N THR A 199 3.45 5.62 15.72
CA THR A 199 4.42 4.89 14.88
C THR A 199 3.75 3.79 14.08
N TRP A 200 2.78 3.07 14.66
CA TRP A 200 2.03 2.03 13.97
C TRP A 200 1.17 2.57 12.82
N VAL A 201 0.47 3.68 13.03
CA VAL A 201 -0.32 4.36 11.99
C VAL A 201 0.60 4.87 10.88
N ASN A 202 1.75 5.45 11.22
CA ASN A 202 2.71 6.03 10.27
C ASN A 202 3.73 5.04 9.69
N ARG A 203 3.56 3.73 9.89
CA ARG A 203 4.52 2.69 9.46
C ARG A 203 4.90 2.77 7.98
N ALA A 204 3.96 3.12 7.11
CA ALA A 204 4.19 3.22 5.66
C ALA A 204 5.10 4.41 5.29
N ASN A 205 5.01 5.50 6.05
CA ASN A 205 5.88 6.66 5.87
C ASN A 205 7.29 6.32 6.36
N HIS A 206 7.41 5.68 7.52
CA HIS A 206 8.70 5.21 8.02
C HIS A 206 9.35 4.21 7.06
N SER A 207 8.63 3.23 6.51
CA SER A 207 9.19 2.29 5.52
C SER A 207 9.67 2.99 4.26
N ARG A 208 8.92 3.97 3.75
CA ARG A 208 9.31 4.76 2.57
C ARG A 208 10.53 5.64 2.85
N ASN A 209 10.63 6.24 4.03
CA ASN A 209 11.79 7.04 4.44
C ASN A 209 13.05 6.18 4.49
N ILE A 210 12.97 4.98 5.10
CA ILE A 210 14.10 4.04 5.13
C ILE A 210 14.55 3.67 3.71
N GLN A 211 13.60 3.30 2.85
CA GLN A 211 13.89 2.90 1.47
C GLN A 211 14.47 4.03 0.62
N ALA A 212 14.03 5.28 0.84
CA ALA A 212 14.52 6.43 0.08
C ALA A 212 15.90 6.92 0.56
N ALA A 213 16.22 6.72 1.83
CA ALA A 213 17.47 7.18 2.42
C ALA A 213 18.68 6.31 2.05
N ASP A 214 18.48 5.02 1.77
CA ASP A 214 19.57 4.08 1.50
C ASP A 214 19.41 3.37 0.14
N PRO A 215 20.33 3.56 -0.81
CA PRO A 215 20.25 2.96 -2.14
C PRO A 215 20.39 1.42 -2.13
N TRP A 216 20.95 0.83 -1.07
CA TRP A 216 21.06 -0.62 -0.92
C TRP A 216 19.71 -1.29 -0.71
N LEU A 217 18.68 -0.58 -0.26
CA LEU A 217 17.42 -1.18 0.14
C LEU A 217 16.44 -1.31 -1.03
N LYS A 218 16.15 -2.55 -1.41
CA LYS A 218 15.16 -2.90 -2.43
C LYS A 218 13.73 -2.74 -1.93
N SER A 219 13.46 -3.22 -0.71
CA SER A 219 12.14 -3.11 -0.10
C SER A 219 12.25 -3.12 1.41
N VAL A 220 11.37 -2.35 2.07
CA VAL A 220 11.28 -2.28 3.52
C VAL A 220 9.82 -2.48 3.91
N SER A 221 9.57 -3.39 4.85
CA SER A 221 8.24 -3.56 5.45
C SER A 221 8.32 -3.50 6.96
N ILE A 222 7.36 -2.81 7.56
CA ILE A 222 7.26 -2.65 9.01
C ILE A 222 5.96 -3.30 9.46
N SER A 223 6.06 -4.33 10.29
CA SER A 223 4.91 -4.98 10.95
C SER A 223 4.94 -4.74 12.45
N TYR A 224 3.76 -4.68 13.05
CA TYR A 224 3.60 -4.42 14.48
C TYR A 224 3.07 -5.66 15.19
N SER A 225 3.71 -6.00 16.31
CA SER A 225 3.34 -7.09 17.19
C SER A 225 3.07 -6.50 18.58
N PHE A 226 1.80 -6.55 18.97
CA PHE A 226 1.37 -6.15 20.31
C PHE A 226 2.19 -6.91 21.37
N PRO A 227 2.64 -6.27 22.46
CA PRO A 227 2.26 -4.92 22.92
C PRO A 227 3.16 -3.75 22.50
N THR A 228 4.42 -3.99 22.14
CA THR A 228 5.42 -2.90 21.95
C THR A 228 6.44 -3.19 20.84
N THR A 229 6.28 -4.27 20.07
CA THR A 229 7.31 -4.75 19.15
C THR A 229 7.03 -4.34 17.71
N PHE A 230 8.04 -3.78 17.04
CA PHE A 230 8.03 -3.47 15.61
C PHE A 230 9.07 -4.33 14.90
N HIS A 231 8.64 -5.08 13.90
CA HIS A 231 9.54 -5.85 13.05
C HIS A 231 9.76 -5.09 11.75
N ILE A 232 11.01 -4.71 11.48
CA ILE A 232 11.43 -4.12 10.21
C ILE A 232 12.09 -5.23 9.41
N LYS A 233 11.44 -5.67 8.33
CA LYS A 233 12.02 -6.59 7.36
C LYS A 233 12.57 -5.77 6.20
N VAL A 234 13.86 -5.90 5.95
CA VAL A 234 14.52 -5.27 4.80
C VAL A 234 14.95 -6.31 3.80
N LYS A 235 14.95 -5.94 2.52
CA LYS A 235 15.56 -6.70 1.44
C LYS A 235 16.54 -5.79 0.74
N GLU A 236 17.79 -6.20 0.66
CA GLU A 236 18.84 -5.45 -0.04
C GLU A 236 18.83 -5.78 -1.55
N TYR A 237 19.37 -4.86 -2.35
CA TYR A 237 19.71 -5.13 -3.75
C TYR A 237 20.98 -5.99 -3.83
N ASP A 238 20.96 -6.96 -4.73
CA ASP A 238 22.15 -7.72 -5.08
C ASP A 238 23.13 -6.85 -5.89
N ILE A 239 24.41 -7.19 -5.80
CA ILE A 239 25.46 -6.56 -6.62
C ILE A 239 25.44 -7.26 -7.98
N VAL A 240 25.33 -6.49 -9.05
CA VAL A 240 25.32 -7.03 -10.43
C VAL A 240 26.65 -6.84 -11.13
N SER A 241 27.41 -5.82 -10.77
CA SER A 241 28.69 -5.48 -11.38
C SER A 241 29.47 -4.50 -10.50
N TYR A 242 30.66 -4.12 -10.94
CA TYR A 242 31.51 -3.14 -10.28
C TYR A 242 31.98 -2.11 -11.31
N THR A 243 32.10 -0.86 -10.90
CA THR A 243 32.86 0.16 -11.63
C THR A 243 34.22 0.32 -10.96
N GLN A 244 35.25 0.65 -11.73
CA GLN A 244 36.61 0.85 -11.21
C GLN A 244 37.02 2.30 -11.38
N GLU A 245 37.45 2.92 -10.29
CA GLU A 245 38.05 4.25 -10.27
C GLU A 245 39.45 4.12 -9.65
N GLY A 246 40.48 4.06 -10.50
CA GLY A 246 41.84 3.75 -10.05
C GLY A 246 41.95 2.33 -9.49
N ASP A 247 42.23 2.21 -8.18
CA ASP A 247 42.33 0.92 -7.46
C ASP A 247 41.10 0.65 -6.56
N GLN A 248 40.04 1.46 -6.70
CA GLN A 248 38.81 1.35 -5.93
C GLN A 248 37.70 0.75 -6.78
N PHE A 249 37.01 -0.26 -6.24
CA PHE A 249 35.86 -0.89 -6.88
C PHE A 249 34.57 -0.44 -6.20
N HIS A 250 33.67 0.13 -6.98
CA HIS A 250 32.36 0.56 -6.52
C HIS A 250 31.29 -0.45 -6.97
N PRO A 251 30.54 -1.08 -6.04
CA PRO A 251 29.46 -1.97 -6.39
C PRO A 251 28.34 -1.25 -7.14
N VAL A 252 27.87 -1.85 -8.22
CA VAL A 252 26.64 -1.45 -8.90
C VAL A 252 25.53 -2.40 -8.47
N LEU A 253 24.46 -1.82 -7.95
CA LEU A 253 23.31 -2.54 -7.43
C LEU A 253 22.38 -2.97 -8.56
N ALA A 254 21.57 -4.00 -8.32
CA ALA A 254 20.53 -4.44 -9.25
C ALA A 254 19.45 -3.37 -9.53
N SER A 255 19.44 -2.26 -8.78
CA SER A 255 18.65 -1.05 -9.07
C SER A 255 19.20 -0.22 -10.24
N GLY A 256 20.46 -0.47 -10.64
CA GLY A 256 21.22 0.33 -11.60
C GLY A 256 21.96 1.50 -10.97
N VAL A 257 21.95 1.63 -9.64
CA VAL A 257 22.64 2.69 -8.91
C VAL A 257 24.02 2.21 -8.46
N GLN A 258 25.04 3.03 -8.65
CA GLN A 258 26.38 2.80 -8.10
C GLN A 258 26.39 3.17 -6.61
N SER A 259 26.86 2.25 -5.76
CA SER A 259 27.08 2.51 -4.34
C SER A 259 28.31 3.41 -4.13
N GLN A 260 28.27 4.22 -3.08
CA GLN A 260 29.43 5.01 -2.62
C GLN A 260 30.45 4.16 -1.86
N ASP A 261 30.09 2.93 -1.48
CA ASP A 261 30.99 2.02 -0.79
C ASP A 261 32.15 1.61 -1.71
N ILE A 262 33.32 1.43 -1.09
CA ILE A 262 34.53 0.96 -1.76
C ILE A 262 34.80 -0.48 -1.32
N VAL A 263 34.99 -1.35 -2.31
CA VAL A 263 35.45 -2.71 -2.13
C VAL A 263 36.91 -2.77 -2.58
N THR A 264 37.76 -3.31 -1.73
CA THR A 264 39.17 -3.55 -2.03
C THR A 264 39.32 -4.84 -2.83
N ALA A 265 40.38 -4.93 -3.65
CA ALA A 265 40.60 -6.06 -4.56
C ALA A 265 40.61 -7.44 -3.85
N ASP A 266 41.04 -7.50 -2.58
CA ASP A 266 41.07 -8.73 -1.77
C ASP A 266 39.69 -9.26 -1.37
N LYS A 267 38.66 -8.41 -1.40
CA LYS A 267 37.27 -8.77 -1.06
C LYS A 267 36.37 -8.97 -2.26
N MET A 268 36.92 -8.86 -3.48
CA MET A 268 36.18 -9.09 -4.71
C MET A 268 35.84 -10.58 -4.88
N PRO A 269 34.65 -10.91 -5.40
CA PRO A 269 34.30 -12.29 -5.70
C PRO A 269 35.20 -12.84 -6.83
N GLN A 270 35.32 -14.16 -6.92
CA GLN A 270 36.14 -14.81 -7.97
C GLN A 270 35.69 -14.46 -9.40
N LYS A 271 34.38 -14.24 -9.57
CA LYS A 271 33.77 -13.78 -10.83
C LYS A 271 33.09 -12.45 -10.57
N TYR A 272 33.42 -11.46 -11.37
CA TYR A 272 32.80 -10.15 -11.34
C TYR A 272 32.76 -9.56 -12.75
N LEU A 273 31.76 -8.71 -12.98
CA LEU A 273 31.62 -7.91 -14.18
C LEU A 273 32.15 -6.51 -13.90
N LEU A 274 33.13 -6.05 -14.69
CA LEU A 274 33.62 -4.69 -14.62
C LEU A 274 32.95 -3.80 -15.67
N ILE A 275 32.40 -2.66 -15.27
CA ILE A 275 31.74 -1.71 -16.16
C ILE A 275 32.53 -0.40 -16.20
N SER A 276 32.87 0.04 -17.40
CA SER A 276 33.51 1.32 -17.70
C SER A 276 32.51 2.25 -18.40
N ILE A 277 31.42 2.58 -17.70
CA ILE A 277 30.36 3.49 -18.16
C ILE A 277 30.22 4.60 -17.13
N ASN A 278 30.65 5.80 -17.48
CA ASN A 278 30.61 6.96 -16.57
C ASN A 278 29.22 7.61 -16.47
N ASN A 279 28.32 7.35 -17.43
CA ASN A 279 26.98 7.92 -17.45
C ASN A 279 26.01 7.06 -16.63
N ALA A 280 25.42 7.64 -15.58
CA ALA A 280 24.51 6.95 -14.67
C ALA A 280 23.22 6.43 -15.34
N ASP A 281 22.68 7.17 -16.32
CA ASP A 281 21.47 6.75 -17.04
C ASP A 281 21.77 5.54 -17.95
N LEU A 282 22.91 5.55 -18.65
CA LEU A 282 23.36 4.41 -19.45
C LEU A 282 23.67 3.19 -18.58
N LEU A 283 24.30 3.39 -17.41
CA LEU A 283 24.55 2.31 -16.45
C LEU A 283 23.24 1.68 -15.97
N LYS A 284 22.25 2.51 -15.62
CA LYS A 284 20.93 2.05 -15.20
C LYS A 284 20.22 1.28 -16.31
N GLN A 285 20.26 1.79 -17.54
CA GLN A 285 19.72 1.10 -18.71
C GLN A 285 20.42 -0.23 -18.95
N PHE A 286 21.74 -0.30 -18.80
CA PHE A 286 22.51 -1.53 -18.94
C PHE A 286 22.05 -2.60 -17.95
N VAL A 287 21.95 -2.25 -16.67
CA VAL A 287 21.48 -3.17 -15.63
C VAL A 287 20.05 -3.65 -15.92
N GLN A 288 19.18 -2.76 -16.40
CA GLN A 288 17.82 -3.12 -16.80
C GLN A 288 17.78 -4.10 -17.98
N GLN A 289 18.54 -3.84 -19.04
CA GLN A 289 18.60 -4.70 -20.23
C GLN A 289 19.23 -6.06 -19.92
N MET A 290 20.19 -6.10 -19.01
CA MET A 290 20.83 -7.32 -18.54
C MET A 290 19.91 -8.16 -17.64
N LYS A 291 18.86 -7.59 -17.04
CA LYS A 291 18.01 -8.30 -16.07
C LYS A 291 17.51 -9.65 -16.60
N ASP A 292 17.04 -9.70 -17.84
CA ASP A 292 16.43 -10.87 -18.47
C ASP A 292 17.44 -11.78 -19.20
N VAL A 293 18.72 -11.39 -19.24
CA VAL A 293 19.79 -12.21 -19.81
C VAL A 293 20.10 -13.39 -18.87
N SER A 294 20.38 -14.56 -19.42
CA SER A 294 20.69 -15.76 -18.63
C SER A 294 21.95 -15.57 -17.78
N THR A 295 21.99 -16.20 -16.61
CA THR A 295 23.16 -16.16 -15.71
C THR A 295 24.41 -16.71 -16.37
N SER A 296 24.29 -17.75 -17.20
CA SER A 296 25.40 -18.31 -17.98
C SER A 296 26.08 -17.27 -18.87
N ILE A 297 25.31 -16.40 -19.54
CA ILE A 297 25.88 -15.34 -20.37
C ILE A 297 26.44 -14.22 -19.49
N LYS A 298 25.72 -13.79 -18.45
CA LYS A 298 26.20 -12.77 -17.50
C LYS A 298 27.57 -13.13 -16.92
N ASP A 299 27.72 -14.38 -16.49
CA ASP A 299 28.96 -14.90 -15.89
C ASP A 299 30.10 -15.06 -16.90
N SER A 300 29.80 -15.02 -18.20
CA SER A 300 30.81 -15.08 -19.26
C SER A 300 31.31 -13.71 -19.71
N ILE A 301 30.79 -12.61 -19.15
CA ILE A 301 31.24 -11.25 -19.46
C ILE A 301 32.24 -10.82 -18.38
N ALA A 302 33.45 -10.45 -18.81
CA ALA A 302 34.49 -9.93 -17.93
C ALA A 302 34.40 -8.40 -17.80
N THR A 303 34.33 -7.69 -18.93
CA THR A 303 34.29 -6.23 -18.95
C THR A 303 33.28 -5.68 -19.95
N VAL A 304 32.75 -4.50 -19.66
CA VAL A 304 31.86 -3.73 -20.54
C VAL A 304 32.41 -2.31 -20.66
N ALA A 305 32.60 -1.86 -21.89
CA ALA A 305 32.99 -0.49 -22.20
C ALA A 305 32.10 0.10 -23.30
N LEU A 306 31.91 1.42 -23.29
CA LEU A 306 31.28 2.13 -24.40
C LEU A 306 32.22 2.13 -25.61
N ALA A 307 31.67 1.82 -26.78
CA ALA A 307 32.37 1.82 -28.07
C ALA A 307 31.48 2.45 -29.15
N PRO A 308 31.06 3.72 -28.99
CA PRO A 308 30.10 4.35 -29.90
C PRO A 308 30.60 4.36 -31.34
N SER A 309 29.72 4.01 -32.28
CA SER A 309 29.98 4.12 -33.72
C SER A 309 29.29 5.34 -34.31
N LYS A 310 29.53 5.64 -35.60
CA LYS A 310 28.80 6.70 -36.32
C LYS A 310 27.30 6.42 -36.43
N ALA A 311 26.91 5.15 -36.47
CA ALA A 311 25.53 4.72 -36.63
C ALA A 311 24.85 4.45 -35.29
N THR A 312 25.61 3.98 -34.29
CA THR A 312 25.10 3.47 -33.02
C THR A 312 25.85 4.13 -31.85
N PRO A 313 25.30 5.22 -31.27
CA PRO A 313 25.95 5.95 -30.20
C PRO A 313 25.94 5.21 -28.85
N ASP A 314 25.05 4.24 -28.67
CA ASP A 314 24.93 3.40 -27.47
C ASP A 314 25.60 2.03 -27.65
N LEU A 315 26.51 1.89 -28.62
CA LEU A 315 27.23 0.65 -28.88
C LEU A 315 28.17 0.32 -27.71
N LEU A 316 28.09 -0.93 -27.23
CA LEU A 316 28.94 -1.45 -26.17
C LEU A 316 29.89 -2.51 -26.72
N ASN A 317 31.09 -2.55 -26.15
CA ASN A 317 32.05 -3.61 -26.31
C ASN A 317 32.11 -4.44 -25.02
N LEU A 318 31.70 -5.71 -25.13
CA LEU A 318 31.70 -6.69 -24.06
C LEU A 318 32.90 -7.62 -24.28
N THR A 319 33.85 -7.61 -23.37
CA THR A 319 34.95 -8.58 -23.39
C THR A 319 34.51 -9.82 -22.61
N MET A 320 34.52 -10.95 -23.28
CA MET A 320 34.08 -12.23 -22.73
C MET A 320 35.24 -12.97 -22.06
N THR A 321 34.92 -13.83 -21.09
CA THR A 321 35.91 -14.65 -20.36
C THR A 321 36.58 -15.73 -21.24
N ASP A 322 35.95 -16.07 -22.37
CA ASP A 322 36.48 -17.03 -23.35
C ASP A 322 37.44 -16.40 -24.36
N GLY A 323 37.71 -15.08 -24.25
CA GLY A 323 38.62 -14.33 -25.12
C GLY A 323 37.94 -13.69 -26.33
N ASN A 324 36.63 -13.92 -26.55
CA ASN A 324 35.88 -13.23 -27.58
C ASN A 324 35.50 -11.81 -27.16
N ARG A 325 35.21 -10.96 -28.15
CA ARG A 325 34.59 -9.64 -27.93
C ARG A 325 33.22 -9.61 -28.58
N VAL A 326 32.25 -8.96 -27.95
CA VAL A 326 30.90 -8.78 -28.50
C VAL A 326 30.60 -7.29 -28.61
N LEU A 327 30.31 -6.81 -29.82
CA LEU A 327 29.79 -5.47 -30.04
C LEU A 327 28.28 -5.55 -30.08
N VAL A 328 27.57 -4.85 -29.18
CA VAL A 328 26.10 -4.90 -29.12
C VAL A 328 25.54 -3.55 -28.70
N PRO A 329 24.49 -3.03 -29.36
CA PRO A 329 23.81 -1.83 -28.92
C PRO A 329 23.21 -2.04 -27.53
N LEU A 330 23.42 -1.09 -26.61
CA LEU A 330 22.88 -1.14 -25.25
C LEU A 330 21.37 -1.41 -25.25
N SER A 331 20.64 -0.70 -26.11
CA SER A 331 19.18 -0.82 -26.28
C SER A 331 18.70 -2.20 -26.73
N GLU A 332 19.57 -3.01 -27.34
CA GLU A 332 19.21 -4.31 -27.92
C GLU A 332 19.85 -5.51 -27.21
N ILE A 333 20.56 -5.30 -26.10
CA ILE A 333 21.18 -6.38 -25.30
C ILE A 333 20.20 -7.51 -25.02
N LYS A 334 19.02 -7.19 -24.49
CA LYS A 334 18.00 -8.20 -24.14
C LYS A 334 17.63 -9.09 -25.32
N LYS A 335 17.62 -8.53 -26.53
CA LYS A 335 17.21 -9.22 -27.76
C LYS A 335 18.36 -9.98 -28.41
N LYS A 336 19.54 -9.37 -28.50
CA LYS A 336 20.67 -9.87 -29.30
C LYS A 336 21.67 -10.70 -28.51
N LEU A 337 21.99 -10.28 -27.29
CA LEU A 337 23.01 -10.94 -26.48
C LEU A 337 22.71 -12.44 -26.19
N PRO A 338 21.45 -12.89 -26.02
CA PRO A 338 21.15 -14.32 -25.88
C PRO A 338 21.70 -15.22 -27.00
N TYR A 339 21.78 -14.71 -28.24
CA TYR A 339 22.28 -15.45 -29.39
C TYR A 339 23.78 -15.76 -29.32
N TYR A 340 24.53 -15.06 -28.46
CA TYR A 340 25.95 -15.32 -28.25
C TYR A 340 26.23 -16.78 -27.88
N SER A 341 25.34 -17.42 -27.12
CA SER A 341 25.50 -18.83 -26.71
C SER A 341 25.56 -19.79 -27.89
N VAL A 342 24.86 -19.49 -28.99
CA VAL A 342 24.86 -20.32 -30.21
C VAL A 342 26.01 -19.94 -31.13
N ILE A 343 26.38 -18.66 -31.18
CA ILE A 343 27.47 -18.17 -32.03
C ILE A 343 28.81 -18.70 -31.52
N LYS A 344 29.05 -18.64 -30.20
CA LYS A 344 30.34 -19.07 -29.61
C LYS A 344 30.70 -20.52 -29.91
N GLU A 345 29.70 -21.40 -30.05
CA GLU A 345 29.93 -22.82 -30.37
C GLU A 345 30.50 -23.04 -31.78
N LYS A 346 30.35 -22.04 -32.66
CA LYS A 346 30.83 -22.07 -34.05
C LYS A 346 32.15 -21.30 -34.22
N LEU A 347 32.67 -20.67 -33.17
CA LEU A 347 33.92 -19.92 -33.23
C LEU A 347 35.09 -20.85 -32.95
N GLU A 348 35.99 -20.99 -33.92
CA GLU A 348 37.21 -21.78 -33.79
C GLU A 348 38.39 -20.97 -33.21
N VAL A 349 38.32 -19.63 -33.35
CA VAL A 349 39.35 -18.68 -32.92
C VAL A 349 38.71 -17.51 -32.17
N ALA A 350 39.51 -16.83 -31.35
CA ALA A 350 39.07 -15.64 -30.63
C ALA A 350 38.60 -14.56 -31.63
N SER A 351 37.31 -14.24 -31.57
CA SER A 351 36.63 -13.44 -32.59
C SER A 351 35.87 -12.27 -31.97
N ILE A 352 35.65 -11.25 -32.79
CA ILE A 352 34.69 -10.19 -32.53
C ILE A 352 33.37 -10.62 -33.12
N VAL A 353 32.35 -10.72 -32.28
CA VAL A 353 30.96 -10.92 -32.66
C VAL A 353 30.27 -9.57 -32.71
N ASP A 354 30.09 -9.05 -33.92
CA ASP A 354 29.41 -7.80 -34.17
C ASP A 354 27.90 -8.01 -34.31
N MET A 355 27.19 -7.48 -33.32
CA MET A 355 25.73 -7.48 -33.23
C MET A 355 25.12 -6.08 -33.45
N GLU A 356 25.83 -5.14 -34.07
CA GLU A 356 25.32 -3.78 -34.30
C GLU A 356 24.11 -3.77 -35.24
N VAL A 357 24.30 -4.22 -36.49
CA VAL A 357 23.22 -4.26 -37.51
C VAL A 357 22.69 -5.68 -37.72
N GLY A 358 23.53 -6.69 -37.53
CA GLY A 358 23.23 -8.10 -37.79
C GLY A 358 23.87 -9.01 -36.74
N ALA A 359 24.36 -10.17 -37.14
CA ALA A 359 25.19 -11.03 -36.30
C ALA A 359 26.33 -11.57 -37.18
N TYR A 360 27.47 -10.88 -37.18
CA TYR A 360 28.66 -11.26 -37.93
C TYR A 360 29.80 -11.56 -36.97
N SER A 361 30.69 -12.46 -37.33
CA SER A 361 31.87 -12.79 -36.52
C SER A 361 33.12 -12.77 -37.37
N TYR A 362 34.17 -12.11 -36.89
CA TYR A 362 35.48 -12.06 -37.56
C TYR A 362 36.62 -12.18 -36.54
N PRO A 363 37.76 -12.80 -36.90
CA PRO A 363 38.91 -12.95 -36.01
C PRO A 363 39.44 -11.61 -35.52
N ILE A 364 39.86 -11.54 -34.25
CA ILE A 364 40.40 -10.32 -33.64
C ILE A 364 41.64 -9.81 -34.38
N GLU A 365 42.45 -10.70 -34.96
CA GLU A 365 43.67 -10.32 -35.69
C GLU A 365 43.37 -9.55 -36.99
N GLN A 366 42.18 -9.73 -37.59
CA GLN A 366 41.80 -9.02 -38.80
C GLN A 366 41.51 -7.54 -38.51
N GLU A 367 40.86 -7.23 -37.38
CA GLU A 367 40.61 -5.85 -36.93
C GLU A 367 41.94 -5.11 -36.70
N GLN A 368 42.91 -5.76 -36.07
CA GLN A 368 44.21 -5.16 -35.80
C GLN A 368 44.97 -4.80 -37.08
N LYS A 369 44.89 -5.64 -38.12
CA LYS A 369 45.50 -5.34 -39.43
C LYS A 369 44.83 -4.16 -40.12
N GLN A 370 43.49 -4.13 -40.14
CA GLN A 370 42.75 -3.02 -40.74
C GLN A 370 43.00 -1.70 -40.01
N ASN A 371 43.04 -1.69 -38.68
CA ASN A 371 43.32 -0.47 -37.92
C ASN A 371 44.79 -0.02 -38.10
N SER A 372 45.73 -0.94 -38.30
CA SER A 372 47.13 -0.61 -38.60
C SER A 372 47.31 0.02 -39.99
N GLU A 373 46.61 -0.53 -40.99
CA GLU A 373 46.62 -0.02 -42.37
C GLU A 373 45.93 1.35 -42.45
N GLN A 374 44.80 1.53 -41.75
CA GLN A 374 44.04 2.78 -41.75
C GLN A 374 44.74 3.93 -41.01
N ASN A 375 45.57 3.64 -40.00
CA ASN A 375 46.42 4.65 -39.35
C ASN A 375 47.64 5.03 -40.21
N THR A 376 48.12 4.14 -41.09
CA THR A 376 49.24 4.43 -42.01
C THR A 376 48.81 5.38 -43.14
N ASP A 377 47.57 5.27 -43.62
CA ASP A 377 47.02 6.18 -44.64
C ASP A 377 46.67 7.58 -44.09
N GLN A 378 46.43 7.74 -42.78
CA GLN A 378 46.20 9.06 -42.18
C GLN A 378 47.49 9.86 -41.95
N GLU A 379 48.64 9.20 -41.77
CA GLU A 379 49.93 9.89 -41.59
C GLU A 379 50.54 10.34 -42.94
N SER A 380 50.16 9.73 -44.06
CA SER A 380 50.59 10.16 -45.40
C SER A 380 49.80 11.36 -45.97
N GLY A 381 48.73 11.82 -45.29
CA GLY A 381 47.86 12.90 -45.75
C GLY A 381 48.20 14.31 -45.24
N GLN A 382 49.22 14.48 -44.38
CA GLN A 382 49.54 15.77 -43.75
C GLN A 382 50.83 16.45 -44.23
N ASN A 383 51.41 16.03 -45.36
CA ASN A 383 52.63 16.66 -45.86
C ASN A 383 52.56 17.03 -47.35
N THR A 384 51.53 17.77 -47.77
CA THR A 384 51.56 18.51 -49.05
C THR A 384 50.63 19.73 -49.02
N GLU A 385 50.85 20.70 -48.12
CA GLU A 385 50.40 22.09 -48.34
C GLU A 385 51.36 23.08 -47.65
N GLN A 386 52.58 23.23 -48.18
CA GLN A 386 53.34 24.47 -48.06
C GLN A 386 54.04 24.79 -49.39
N GLY A 387 53.68 25.94 -49.96
CA GLY A 387 54.17 26.49 -51.23
C GLY A 387 53.12 26.28 -52.32
N THR A 388 52.37 27.28 -52.78
CA THR A 388 52.88 28.50 -53.42
C THR A 388 51.66 29.40 -53.71
N GLU A 389 51.63 30.66 -53.27
CA GLU A 389 51.04 31.75 -54.08
C GLU A 389 51.44 33.12 -53.51
N GLN A 390 52.40 33.74 -54.17
CA GLN A 390 52.70 35.16 -54.09
C GLN A 390 51.75 35.88 -55.05
N ALA A 391 50.96 36.83 -54.54
CA ALA A 391 50.30 37.86 -55.35
C ALA A 391 51.18 39.11 -55.42
N PRO A 392 51.28 39.81 -56.57
CA PRO A 392 51.96 41.09 -56.65
C PRO A 392 50.96 42.23 -56.38
N ALA A 393 51.37 43.20 -55.57
CA ALA A 393 50.76 44.52 -55.53
C ALA A 393 51.88 45.57 -55.52
N GLU A 394 52.13 46.15 -56.69
CA GLU A 394 52.74 47.48 -56.81
C GLU A 394 51.85 48.51 -56.12
N ASN A 395 52.40 49.26 -55.16
CA ASN A 395 52.42 50.72 -55.32
C ASN A 395 53.52 51.34 -54.45
N GLU A 396 54.25 52.26 -55.06
CA GLU A 396 55.27 53.10 -54.46
C GLU A 396 54.71 53.96 -53.31
N GLN A 397 55.48 54.17 -52.24
CA GLN A 397 56.07 55.48 -51.90
C GLN A 397 56.56 55.53 -50.44
N ARG A 398 57.88 55.64 -50.34
CA ARG A 398 58.63 56.69 -49.63
C ARG A 398 58.63 56.76 -48.09
N SER A 399 59.88 56.78 -47.63
CA SER A 399 60.50 57.61 -46.58
C SER A 399 60.41 57.19 -45.11
N ASN A 400 61.64 57.01 -44.59
CA ASN A 400 62.14 57.47 -43.28
C ASN A 400 61.69 56.69 -42.05
N GLU A 401 62.44 56.55 -40.96
CA GLU A 401 63.85 56.66 -40.56
C GLU A 401 63.76 56.31 -39.06
N THR A 402 64.72 55.55 -38.50
CA THR A 402 65.18 55.61 -37.09
C THR A 402 64.13 55.33 -35.96
N GLN A 403 64.35 54.51 -34.92
CA GLN A 403 65.49 54.07 -34.13
C GLN A 403 65.20 52.68 -33.55
#